data_AF-A0A7X9DVG0-F1
#
_entry.id   AF-A0A7X9DVG0-F1
#
_cell.length_a   1.000
_cell.length_b   1.000
_cell.length_c   1.000
_cell.angle_alpha   90.00
_cell.angle_beta   90.00
_cell.angle_gamma   90.00
#
_symmetry.space_group_name_H-M   'P 1'
#
loop_
_entity.id
_entity.type
_entity.pdbx_description
1 polymer ?
#
loop_
_entity_poly.entity_id
_entity_poly.type
_entity_poly.pdbx_seq_one_letter_code
_entity_poly.pdbx_strand_id
1 'polypeptide(L)'
;MHSKPFLLASIQRYENLKKILDAGLSGVHPLFSNQMIRAAFERVKTRVTLTEEFSEKLKLAVAGMLRCKNLDSARDFVRTLEGEVQDTLVVMYFDFLEQYRMSMNKKEIIH
;
A
#
# COMPACT_ATOMS: atom_id res chain seq x y z
N MET A 1 -13.50 19.52 -22.67
CA MET A 1 -13.95 19.49 -21.26
C MET A 1 -13.88 18.05 -20.69
N HIS A 2 -12.69 17.45 -20.54
CA HIS A 2 -12.54 16.04 -20.11
C HIS A 2 -11.92 15.84 -18.70
N SER A 3 -11.90 16.88 -17.86
CA SER A 3 -11.15 16.86 -16.60
C SER A 3 -11.88 16.22 -15.40
N LYS A 4 -13.21 16.01 -15.48
CA LYS A 4 -14.04 15.51 -14.37
C LYS A 4 -13.81 14.03 -13.98
N PRO A 5 -13.68 13.06 -14.90
CA PRO A 5 -13.54 11.65 -14.51
C PRO A 5 -12.20 11.34 -13.83
N PHE A 6 -11.13 12.05 -14.22
CA PHE A 6 -9.81 11.86 -13.62
C PHE A 6 -9.76 12.31 -12.16
N LEU A 7 -10.38 13.45 -11.83
CA LEU A 7 -10.46 13.98 -10.47
C LEU A 7 -11.28 13.08 -9.55
N LEU A 8 -12.42 12.56 -10.03
CA LEU A 8 -13.24 11.64 -9.24
C LEU A 8 -12.50 10.32 -8.95
N ALA A 9 -11.77 9.80 -9.93
CA ALA A 9 -10.95 8.60 -9.76
C ALA A 9 -9.76 8.85 -8.82
N SER A 10 -9.16 10.04 -8.77
CA SER A 10 -8.10 10.35 -7.81
C SER A 10 -8.63 10.52 -6.38
N ILE A 11 -9.78 11.16 -6.21
CA ILE A 11 -10.42 11.32 -4.89
C ILE A 11 -10.82 9.95 -4.33
N GLN A 12 -11.47 9.10 -5.13
CA GLN A 12 -11.86 7.76 -4.70
C GLN A 12 -10.67 6.89 -4.29
N ARG A 13 -9.56 6.99 -5.05
CA ARG A 13 -8.30 6.28 -4.73
C ARG A 13 -7.70 6.78 -3.42
N TYR A 14 -7.72 8.09 -3.19
CA TYR A 14 -7.26 8.68 -1.94
C TYR A 14 -8.10 8.23 -0.74
N GLU A 15 -9.43 8.28 -0.83
CA GLU A 15 -10.32 7.82 0.24
C GLU A 15 -10.14 6.34 0.56
N ASN A 16 -9.95 5.51 -0.47
CA ASN A 16 -9.67 4.09 -0.27
C ASN A 16 -8.31 3.87 0.43
N LEU A 17 -7.27 4.58 0.01
CA LEU A 17 -5.96 4.53 0.64
C LEU A 17 -6.03 4.99 2.10
N LYS A 18 -6.74 6.09 2.37
CA LYS A 18 -6.94 6.60 3.73
C LYS A 18 -7.61 5.55 4.62
N LYS A 19 -8.68 4.90 4.15
CA LYS A 19 -9.34 3.82 4.90
C LYS A 19 -8.41 2.63 5.20
N ILE A 20 -7.54 2.26 4.24
CA ILE A 20 -6.54 1.20 4.43
C ILE A 20 -5.54 1.59 5.53
N LEU A 21 -5.08 2.84 5.54
CA LEU A 21 -4.12 3.35 6.52
C LEU A 21 -4.76 3.49 7.90
N ASP A 22 -5.96 4.05 8.00
CA ASP A 22 -6.71 4.18 9.26
C ASP A 22 -6.97 2.82 9.92
N ALA A 23 -7.38 1.82 9.12
CA ALA A 23 -7.50 0.44 9.59
C ALA A 23 -6.16 -0.11 10.07
N GLY A 24 -5.08 0.16 9.32
CA GLY A 24 -3.72 -0.23 9.67
C GLY A 24 -3.24 0.33 11.01
N LEU A 25 -3.56 1.60 11.31
CA LEU A 25 -3.24 2.22 12.60
C LEU A 25 -3.98 1.55 13.77
N SER A 26 -5.13 0.94 13.49
CA SER A 26 -5.91 0.15 14.46
C SER A 26 -5.46 -1.33 14.54
N GLY A 27 -4.38 -1.71 13.85
CA GLY A 27 -3.85 -3.08 13.81
C GLY A 27 -4.55 -4.02 12.82
N VAL A 28 -5.40 -3.49 11.94
CA VAL A 28 -6.10 -4.27 10.91
C VAL A 28 -5.45 -4.00 9.55
N HIS A 29 -4.87 -5.03 8.93
CA HIS A 29 -4.15 -4.90 7.66
C HIS A 29 -4.97 -5.54 6.51
N PRO A 30 -5.93 -4.83 5.89
CA PRO A 30 -6.93 -5.44 5.00
C PRO A 30 -6.36 -6.05 3.71
N LEU A 31 -5.17 -5.61 3.31
CA LEU A 31 -4.50 -6.05 2.08
C LEU A 31 -3.62 -7.29 2.26
N PHE A 32 -3.22 -7.61 3.49
CA PHE A 32 -2.18 -8.59 3.76
C PHE A 32 -2.63 -9.56 4.86
N SER A 33 -2.41 -10.86 4.64
CA SER A 33 -2.60 -11.84 5.71
C SER A 33 -1.42 -11.79 6.69
N ASN A 34 -1.64 -12.22 7.94
CA ASN A 34 -0.56 -12.32 8.93
C ASN A 34 0.60 -13.20 8.44
N GLN A 35 0.30 -14.24 7.65
CA GLN A 35 1.32 -15.10 7.04
C GLN A 35 2.16 -14.35 6.01
N MET A 36 1.55 -13.53 5.15
CA MET A 36 2.26 -12.68 4.19
C MET A 36 3.13 -11.66 4.91
N ILE A 37 2.59 -11.01 5.95
CA ILE A 37 3.33 -10.03 6.75
C ILE A 37 4.58 -10.67 7.34
N ARG A 38 4.41 -11.80 8.02
CA ARG A 38 5.52 -12.53 8.63
C ARG A 38 6.55 -12.97 7.60
N ALA A 39 6.12 -13.57 6.48
CA ALA A 39 7.02 -14.03 5.43
C ALA A 39 7.83 -12.88 4.83
N ALA A 40 7.19 -11.73 4.56
CA ALA A 40 7.85 -10.56 4.01
C ALA A 40 8.97 -10.06 4.94
N PHE A 41 8.69 -9.87 6.23
CA PHE A 41 9.70 -9.42 7.19
C PHE A 41 10.80 -10.47 7.47
N GLU A 42 10.50 -11.77 7.33
CA GLU A 42 11.51 -12.82 7.43
C GLU A 42 12.45 -12.84 6.22
N ARG A 43 11.95 -12.50 5.03
CA ARG A 43 12.68 -12.56 3.74
C ARG A 43 13.40 -11.25 3.41
N VAL A 44 12.83 -10.10 3.74
CA VAL A 44 13.37 -8.76 3.43
C VAL A 44 14.44 -8.34 4.47
N LYS A 45 15.16 -9.31 5.07
CA LYS A 45 16.25 -9.04 6.03
C LYS A 45 17.43 -8.27 5.42
N THR A 46 17.51 -8.19 4.11
CA THR A 46 18.50 -7.43 3.35
C THR A 46 17.79 -6.52 2.36
N ARG A 47 18.21 -5.24 2.30
CA ARG A 47 17.66 -4.23 1.39
C ARG A 47 17.51 -4.83 -0.01
N VAL A 48 16.28 -4.90 -0.50
CA VAL A 48 16.00 -5.26 -1.89
C VAL A 48 16.76 -4.27 -2.76
N THR A 49 17.65 -4.77 -3.62
CA THR A 49 18.33 -3.91 -4.58
C THR A 49 17.29 -3.54 -5.63
N LEU A 50 16.83 -2.29 -5.58
CA LEU A 50 15.86 -1.76 -6.54
C LEU A 50 16.55 -1.63 -7.90
N THR A 51 16.49 -2.69 -8.70
CA THR A 51 16.80 -2.60 -10.12
C THR A 51 15.72 -1.77 -10.81
N GLU A 52 16.03 -1.23 -11.98
CA GLU A 52 15.04 -0.48 -12.78
C GLU A 52 13.82 -1.36 -13.12
N GLU A 53 14.08 -2.60 -13.55
CA GLU A 53 13.02 -3.58 -13.83
C GLU A 53 12.13 -3.85 -12.62
N PHE A 54 12.74 -4.07 -11.44
CA PHE A 54 11.98 -4.33 -10.23
C PHE A 54 11.17 -3.10 -9.77
N SER A 55 11.74 -1.90 -9.96
CA SER A 55 11.05 -0.64 -9.68
C SER A 55 9.82 -0.47 -10.57
N GLU A 56 9.89 -0.84 -11.85
CA GLU A 56 8.72 -0.84 -12.74
C GLU A 56 7.67 -1.87 -12.33
N LYS A 57 8.08 -3.09 -11.94
CA LYS A 57 7.16 -4.09 -11.39
C LYS A 57 6.42 -3.57 -10.15
N LEU A 58 7.12 -2.90 -9.24
CA LEU A 58 6.52 -2.27 -8.06
C LEU A 58 5.54 -1.16 -8.43
N LYS A 59 5.90 -0.27 -9.36
CA LYS A 59 5.00 0.80 -9.83
C LYS A 59 3.71 0.22 -10.41
N LEU A 60 3.83 -0.82 -11.25
CA LEU A 60 2.68 -1.51 -11.83
C LEU A 60 1.82 -2.19 -10.76
N ALA A 61 2.45 -2.81 -9.75
CA ALA A 61 1.74 -3.43 -8.65
C ALA A 61 0.96 -2.41 -7.80
N VAL A 62 1.59 -1.27 -7.44
CA VAL A 62 0.90 -0.17 -6.75
C VAL A 62 -0.26 0.38 -7.60
N ALA A 63 -0.02 0.61 -8.89
CA ALA A 63 -1.06 1.11 -9.80
C ALA A 63 -2.21 0.11 -9.96
N GLY A 64 -1.93 -1.18 -10.06
CA GLY A 64 -2.92 -2.25 -10.13
C GLY A 64 -3.78 -2.32 -8.87
N MET A 65 -3.13 -2.32 -7.70
CA MET A 65 -3.81 -2.28 -6.40
C MET A 65 -4.74 -1.06 -6.26
N LEU A 66 -4.27 0.12 -6.65
CA LEU A 66 -5.06 1.36 -6.58
C LEU A 66 -6.19 1.43 -7.64
N ARG A 67 -6.14 0.58 -8.67
CA ARG A 67 -7.21 0.49 -9.69
C ARG A 67 -8.33 -0.47 -9.30
N CYS A 68 -8.14 -1.27 -8.25
CA CYS A 68 -9.17 -2.17 -7.75
C CYS A 68 -10.39 -1.41 -7.23
N LYS A 69 -11.59 -1.92 -7.52
CA LYS A 69 -12.85 -1.27 -7.16
C LYS A 69 -13.13 -1.29 -5.65
N ASN A 70 -12.60 -2.28 -4.94
CA ASN A 70 -12.79 -2.50 -3.51
C ASN A 70 -11.59 -3.21 -2.87
N LEU A 71 -11.60 -3.30 -1.54
CA LEU A 71 -10.51 -3.90 -0.76
C LEU A 71 -10.31 -5.38 -1.02
N ASP A 72 -11.39 -6.16 -1.19
CA ASP A 72 -11.27 -7.59 -1.49
C ASP A 72 -10.55 -7.83 -2.82
N SER A 73 -10.91 -7.06 -3.85
CA SER A 73 -10.24 -7.11 -5.16
C SER A 73 -8.77 -6.69 -5.07
N ALA A 74 -8.46 -5.71 -4.23
CA ALA A 74 -7.08 -5.26 -4.01
C ALA A 74 -6.25 -6.35 -3.29
N ARG A 75 -6.83 -6.99 -2.27
CA ARG A 75 -6.22 -8.12 -1.56
C ARG A 75 -5.96 -9.29 -2.50
N ASP A 76 -6.94 -9.66 -3.33
CA ASP A 76 -6.79 -10.76 -4.27
C ASP A 76 -5.77 -10.44 -5.36
N PHE A 77 -5.72 -9.19 -5.85
CA PHE A 77 -4.66 -8.73 -6.73
C PHE A 77 -3.27 -8.87 -6.10
N VAL A 78 -3.09 -8.42 -4.85
CA VAL A 78 -1.81 -8.53 -4.14
C VAL A 78 -1.34 -9.98 -4.01
N ARG A 79 -2.27 -10.92 -3.82
CA ARG A 79 -1.98 -12.37 -3.76
C ARG A 79 -1.44 -12.95 -5.08
N THR A 80 -1.75 -12.32 -6.21
CA THR A 80 -1.27 -12.75 -7.53
C THR A 80 0.12 -12.23 -7.89
N LEU A 81 0.67 -11.30 -7.10
CA LEU A 81 1.98 -10.72 -7.36
C LEU A 81 3.10 -11.72 -7.11
N GLU A 82 4.20 -11.53 -7.83
CA GLU A 82 5.46 -12.23 -7.57
C GLU A 82 5.89 -12.04 -6.11
N GLY A 83 6.46 -13.09 -5.50
CA GLY A 83 6.78 -13.11 -4.07
C GLY A 83 7.62 -11.92 -3.61
N GLU A 84 8.66 -11.56 -4.36
CA GLU A 84 9.52 -10.41 -4.02
C GLU A 84 8.80 -9.07 -4.09
N VAL A 85 7.91 -8.90 -5.08
CA VAL A 85 7.10 -7.68 -5.24
C VAL A 85 6.07 -7.59 -4.11
N GLN A 86 5.45 -8.71 -3.76
CA GLN A 86 4.52 -8.81 -2.63
C GLN A 86 5.21 -8.48 -1.31
N ASP A 87 6.38 -9.10 -1.06
CA ASP A 87 7.16 -8.89 0.15
C ASP A 87 7.58 -7.41 0.27
N THR A 88 8.04 -6.82 -0.83
CA THR A 88 8.44 -5.40 -0.83
C THR A 88 7.24 -4.46 -0.62
N LEU A 89 6.08 -4.75 -1.21
CA LEU A 89 4.85 -3.99 -0.97
C LEU A 89 4.40 -4.03 0.49
N VAL A 90 4.55 -5.18 1.14
CA VAL A 90 4.27 -5.29 2.58
C VAL A 90 5.18 -4.36 3.37
N VAL A 91 6.49 -4.43 3.16
CA VAL A 91 7.44 -3.57 3.89
C VAL A 91 7.16 -2.10 3.63
N MET A 92 6.99 -1.71 2.37
CA MET A 92 6.64 -0.34 1.99
C MET A 92 5.35 0.13 2.67
N TYR A 93 4.32 -0.73 2.76
CA TYR A 93 3.08 -0.39 3.44
C TYR A 93 3.31 -0.06 4.92
N PHE A 94 4.11 -0.84 5.64
CA PHE A 94 4.41 -0.58 7.05
C PHE A 94 5.27 0.68 7.23
N ASP A 95 6.23 0.93 6.34
CA ASP A 95 7.01 2.18 6.33
C ASP A 95 6.09 3.41 6.12
N PHE A 96 5.15 3.31 5.16
CA PHE A 96 4.16 4.36 4.92
C PHE A 96 3.21 4.53 6.10
N LEU A 97 2.81 3.45 6.77
CA LEU A 97 1.93 3.50 7.93
C LEU A 97 2.60 4.24 9.10
N GLU A 98 3.89 4.01 9.32
CA GLU A 98 4.67 4.75 10.32
C GLU A 98 4.74 6.24 9.98
N GLN A 99 5.08 6.59 8.74
CA GLN A 99 5.10 7.97 8.29
C GLN A 99 3.73 8.65 8.41
N TYR A 100 2.66 7.92 8.07
CA TYR A 100 1.29 8.40 8.21
C TYR A 100 0.95 8.71 9.67
N ARG A 101 1.26 7.79 10.60
CA ARG A 101 1.12 8.00 12.05
C ARG A 101 1.84 9.26 12.52
N MET A 102 3.10 9.44 12.11
CA MET A 102 3.89 10.64 12.46
C MET A 102 3.25 11.92 11.92
N SER A 103 2.68 11.88 10.71
CA SER A 103 2.00 13.03 10.10
C SER A 103 0.70 13.42 10.83
N MET A 104 -0.03 12.45 11.39
CA MET A 104 -1.26 12.68 12.15
C MET A 104 -0.93 13.30 13.52
N ASN A 105 0.07 12.77 14.22
CA ASN A 105 0.50 13.32 15.52
C ASN A 105 1.02 14.77 15.40
N LYS A 106 1.67 15.13 14.28
CA LYS A 106 2.09 16.52 14.04
C LYS A 106 0.93 17.49 13.85
N LYS A 107 -0.23 17.03 13.36
CA LYS A 107 -1.43 17.88 13.22
C LYS A 107 -2.11 18.15 14.56
N GLU A 108 -2.04 17.21 15.50
CA GLU A 108 -2.62 17.38 16.84
C GLU A 108 -1.84 18.35 17.73
N ILE A 109 -0.55 18.58 17.46
CA ILE A 109 0.31 19.50 18.24
C ILE A 109 0.10 20.98 17.83
N ILE A 110 -0.56 21.26 16.70
CA ILE A 110 -0.77 22.62 16.18
C ILE A 110 -2.15 23.19 16.57
N HIS A 111 -2.94 22.45 17.37
CA HIS A 111 -4.23 22.90 17.88
C HIS A 111 -4.17 23.28 19.36
#